data_AF-A0A086TKL9-F1
#
_entry.id   AF-A0A086TKL9-F1
#
_cell.length_a   1.000
_cell.length_b   1.000
_cell.length_c   1.000
_cell.angle_alpha   90.00
_cell.angle_beta   90.00
_cell.angle_gamma   90.00
#
_symmetry.space_group_name_H-M   'P 1'
#
loop_
_entity.id
_entity.type
_entity.pdbx_description
1 polymer ?
#
loop_
_entity_poly.entity_id
_entity_poly.type
_entity_poly.pdbx_seq_one_letter_code
_entity_poly.pdbx_strand_id
1 'polypeptide(L)'
;MTACMDVIHGILSRVKSPEDPLAMIKGIYLMADEYDSYSNEYLVPINSVLWKSQRADADSMLKGFWAAVKSGLGHSISKCYITGVLPQSLVDNTSGFNVAQYVSWESKLAGFCGLTEADVAAVLALEKVCGSTVKAKKHLKIMKDHYNGFNFVPGG
;
A
#
# COMPACT_ATOMS: atom_id res chain seq x y z
N MET A 1 -9.64 -15.47 0.26
CA MET A 1 -9.82 -14.49 1.36
C MET A 1 -10.66 -15.05 2.50
N THR A 2 -11.86 -15.60 2.23
CA THR A 2 -12.72 -16.24 3.25
C THR A 2 -11.94 -17.24 4.11
N ALA A 3 -11.16 -18.12 3.49
CA ALA A 3 -10.28 -19.05 4.21
C ALA A 3 -9.26 -18.36 5.14
N CYS A 4 -8.68 -17.21 4.75
CA CYS A 4 -7.78 -16.47 5.64
C CYS A 4 -8.53 -15.86 6.83
N MET A 5 -9.73 -15.35 6.59
CA MET A 5 -10.59 -14.80 7.64
C MET A 5 -11.04 -15.91 8.59
N ASP A 6 -11.38 -17.09 8.07
CA ASP A 6 -11.73 -18.27 8.87
C ASP A 6 -10.55 -18.77 9.69
N VAL A 7 -9.33 -18.73 9.14
CA VAL A 7 -8.10 -19.03 9.89
C VAL A 7 -7.89 -18.03 11.02
N ILE A 8 -8.04 -16.73 10.75
CA ILE A 8 -7.88 -15.69 11.77
C ILE A 8 -8.96 -15.80 12.85
N HIS A 9 -10.22 -15.97 12.47
CA HIS A 9 -11.31 -16.24 13.42
C HIS A 9 -11.08 -17.53 14.20
N GLY A 10 -10.56 -18.57 13.56
CA GLY A 10 -10.17 -19.82 14.20
C GLY A 10 -9.05 -19.63 15.22
N ILE A 11 -8.05 -18.80 14.92
CA ILE A 11 -6.96 -18.48 15.85
C ILE A 11 -7.50 -17.65 17.02
N LEU A 12 -8.24 -16.57 16.74
CA LEU A 12 -8.79 -15.68 17.77
C LEU A 12 -9.81 -16.38 18.68
N SER A 13 -10.63 -17.29 18.16
CA SER A 13 -11.61 -18.06 18.95
C SER A 13 -10.98 -19.15 19.83
N ARG A 14 -9.73 -19.55 19.56
CA ARG A 14 -8.98 -20.51 20.37
C ARG A 14 -8.26 -19.87 21.56
N VAL A 15 -8.23 -18.54 21.61
CA VAL A 15 -7.68 -17.80 22.73
C VAL A 15 -8.63 -17.92 23.91
N LYS A 16 -8.22 -18.68 24.93
CA LYS A 16 -9.04 -18.97 26.12
C LYS A 16 -8.54 -18.28 27.39
N SER A 17 -7.28 -17.85 27.40
CA SER A 17 -6.65 -17.21 28.56
C SER A 17 -6.65 -15.69 28.38
N PRO A 18 -7.01 -14.90 29.41
CA PRO A 18 -6.84 -13.44 29.39
C PRO A 18 -5.38 -12.99 29.26
N GLU A 19 -4.42 -13.87 29.54
CA GLU A 19 -2.97 -13.60 29.44
C GLU A 19 -2.41 -13.91 28.05
N ASP A 20 -3.21 -14.49 27.16
CA ASP A 20 -2.81 -14.75 25.78
C ASP A 20 -2.66 -13.40 25.04
N PRO A 21 -1.53 -13.17 24.34
CA PRO A 21 -1.27 -11.93 23.60
C PRO A 21 -2.37 -11.55 22.61
N LEU A 22 -3.15 -12.54 22.15
CA LEU A 22 -4.21 -12.37 21.17
C LEU A 22 -5.60 -12.17 21.82
N ALA A 23 -5.73 -12.28 23.15
CA ALA A 23 -7.01 -12.24 23.86
C ALA A 23 -7.74 -10.90 23.74
N MET A 24 -7.00 -9.81 23.50
CA MET A 24 -7.55 -8.46 23.34
C MET A 24 -7.67 -8.01 21.89
N ILE A 25 -7.30 -8.86 20.93
CA ILE A 25 -7.35 -8.50 19.52
C ILE A 25 -8.80 -8.57 19.04
N LYS A 26 -9.35 -7.40 18.70
CA LYS A 26 -10.73 -7.24 18.22
C LYS A 26 -10.87 -7.29 16.70
N GLY A 27 -9.75 -7.33 15.99
CA GLY A 27 -9.69 -7.33 14.54
C GLY A 27 -8.28 -7.10 14.05
N ILE A 28 -8.08 -7.21 12.74
CA ILE A 28 -6.78 -7.03 12.09
C ILE A 28 -6.68 -5.68 11.40
N TYR A 29 -5.45 -5.21 11.28
CA TYR A 29 -5.08 -4.12 10.39
C TYR A 29 -4.50 -4.74 9.12
N LEU A 30 -5.11 -4.45 7.97
CA LEU A 30 -4.64 -4.92 6.67
C LEU A 30 -3.83 -3.81 6.00
N MET A 31 -2.63 -4.13 5.52
CA MET A 31 -1.86 -3.25 4.64
C MET A 31 -1.61 -3.97 3.33
N ALA A 32 -2.02 -3.37 2.23
CA ALA A 32 -1.81 -3.89 0.89
C ALA A 32 -0.96 -2.90 0.11
N ASP A 33 0.25 -3.34 -0.23
CA ASP A 33 1.19 -2.56 -1.02
C ASP A 33 1.05 -2.87 -2.51
N GLU A 34 1.55 -1.94 -3.33
CA GLU A 34 1.52 -2.03 -4.80
C GLU A 34 0.12 -2.36 -5.35
N TYR A 35 -0.90 -1.64 -4.89
CA TYR A 35 -2.29 -1.83 -5.32
C TYR A 35 -2.45 -1.76 -6.85
N ASP A 36 -1.65 -0.93 -7.51
CA ASP A 36 -1.66 -0.76 -8.97
C ASP A 36 -0.83 -1.78 -9.74
N SER A 37 -0.09 -2.68 -9.08
CA SER A 37 0.78 -3.67 -9.73
C SER A 37 0.06 -4.42 -10.84
N TYR A 38 -1.15 -4.88 -10.53
CA TYR A 38 -2.04 -5.54 -11.48
C TYR A 38 -2.39 -4.62 -12.66
N SER A 39 -2.79 -3.38 -12.38
CA SER A 39 -3.11 -2.38 -13.42
C SER A 39 -1.91 -2.06 -14.33
N ASN A 40 -0.69 -2.03 -13.78
CA ASN A 40 0.54 -1.70 -14.50
C ASN A 40 0.93 -2.75 -15.53
N GLU A 41 0.69 -4.03 -15.25
CA GLU A 41 0.92 -5.11 -16.21
C GLU A 41 0.09 -4.93 -17.51
N TYR A 42 -1.02 -4.19 -17.46
CA TYR A 42 -1.86 -3.90 -18.63
C TYR A 42 -1.38 -2.74 -19.50
N LEU A 43 -0.39 -1.97 -19.06
CA LEU A 43 0.18 -0.87 -19.84
C LEU A 43 1.20 -1.35 -20.90
N VAL A 44 1.52 -2.65 -20.92
CA VAL A 44 2.48 -3.24 -21.88
C VAL A 44 1.76 -3.68 -23.17
N PRO A 45 2.09 -3.12 -24.35
CA PRO A 45 1.38 -3.39 -25.59
C PRO A 45 1.97 -4.61 -26.34
N ILE A 46 1.84 -5.86 -25.86
CA ILE A 46 2.16 -7.05 -26.68
C ILE A 46 1.22 -8.25 -26.39
N ASN A 47 0.59 -8.77 -27.46
CA ASN A 47 -0.17 -10.03 -27.60
C ASN A 47 -1.50 -10.22 -26.83
N SER A 48 -2.58 -9.76 -27.46
CA SER A 48 -3.95 -9.67 -26.90
C SER A 48 -4.76 -10.99 -26.80
N VAL A 49 -4.27 -12.13 -27.29
CA VAL A 49 -5.11 -13.35 -27.43
C VAL A 49 -4.89 -14.35 -26.29
N LEU A 50 -3.64 -14.68 -25.94
CA LEU A 50 -3.32 -15.59 -24.83
C LEU A 50 -3.63 -14.98 -23.46
N TRP A 51 -3.65 -13.65 -23.38
CA TRP A 51 -3.82 -12.93 -22.13
C TRP A 51 -5.29 -12.78 -21.72
N LYS A 52 -6.27 -12.99 -22.61
CA LYS A 52 -7.69 -12.73 -22.30
C LYS A 52 -8.29 -13.67 -21.26
N SER A 53 -7.98 -14.96 -21.31
CA SER A 53 -8.50 -15.94 -20.35
C SER A 53 -7.83 -15.79 -18.99
N GLN A 54 -6.49 -15.74 -18.95
CA GLN A 54 -5.73 -15.49 -17.72
C GLN A 54 -6.12 -14.17 -17.04
N ARG A 55 -6.41 -13.13 -17.84
CA ARG A 55 -6.90 -11.83 -17.36
C ARG A 55 -8.28 -11.91 -16.71
N ALA A 56 -9.22 -12.66 -17.30
CA ALA A 56 -10.56 -12.80 -16.73
C ALA A 56 -10.51 -13.49 -15.36
N ASP A 57 -9.66 -14.50 -15.22
CA ASP A 57 -9.50 -15.25 -13.97
C ASP A 57 -8.80 -14.41 -12.89
N ALA A 58 -7.73 -13.70 -13.23
CA ALA A 58 -7.01 -12.83 -12.30
C ALA A 58 -7.85 -11.62 -11.86
N ASP A 59 -8.62 -11.02 -12.78
CA ASP A 59 -9.51 -9.89 -12.49
C ASP A 59 -10.65 -10.31 -11.56
N SER A 60 -11.23 -11.49 -11.82
CA SER A 60 -12.24 -12.10 -10.96
C SER A 60 -11.69 -12.40 -9.56
N MET A 61 -10.46 -12.94 -9.48
CA MET A 61 -9.81 -13.23 -8.20
C MET A 61 -9.53 -11.94 -7.39
N LEU A 62 -8.98 -10.90 -8.02
CA LEU A 62 -8.68 -9.63 -7.37
C LEU A 62 -9.96 -8.92 -6.91
N LYS A 63 -11.01 -8.94 -7.73
CA LYS A 63 -12.35 -8.44 -7.34
C LYS A 63 -12.91 -9.21 -6.16
N GLY A 64 -12.81 -10.55 -6.16
CA GLY A 64 -13.24 -11.40 -5.06
C GLY A 64 -12.48 -11.14 -3.76
N PHE A 65 -11.17 -10.90 -3.85
CA PHE A 65 -10.34 -10.47 -2.72
C PHE A 65 -10.87 -9.16 -2.12
N TRP A 66 -11.00 -8.10 -2.92
CA TRP A 66 -11.41 -6.79 -2.41
C TRP A 66 -12.86 -6.75 -1.94
N ALA A 67 -13.75 -7.54 -2.54
CA ALA A 67 -15.11 -7.73 -2.03
C ALA A 67 -15.13 -8.34 -0.63
N ALA A 68 -14.25 -9.32 -0.36
CA ALA A 68 -14.12 -9.93 0.96
C ALA A 68 -13.42 -9.02 1.97
N VAL A 69 -12.44 -8.21 1.55
CA VAL A 69 -11.87 -7.15 2.40
C VAL A 69 -12.97 -6.16 2.80
N LYS A 70 -13.77 -5.68 1.83
CA LYS A 70 -14.90 -4.77 2.08
C LYS A 70 -15.88 -5.33 3.09
N SER A 71 -16.28 -6.61 2.96
CA SER A 71 -17.24 -7.21 3.88
C SER A 71 -16.69 -7.36 5.30
N GLY A 72 -15.37 -7.54 5.44
CA GLY A 72 -14.70 -7.62 6.73
C GLY A 72 -14.40 -6.27 7.40
N LEU A 73 -14.43 -5.15 6.65
CA LEU A 73 -14.15 -3.83 7.20
C LEU A 73 -15.16 -3.45 8.30
N GLY A 74 -14.65 -2.88 9.39
CA GLY A 74 -15.45 -2.48 10.56
C GLY A 74 -15.90 -3.65 11.44
N HIS A 75 -15.60 -4.89 11.04
CA HIS A 75 -15.85 -6.10 11.82
C HIS A 75 -14.49 -6.75 12.16
N SER A 76 -14.13 -7.79 11.42
CA SER A 76 -12.86 -8.52 11.55
C SER A 76 -11.64 -7.75 11.06
N ILE A 77 -11.81 -6.80 10.12
CA ILE A 77 -10.74 -5.89 9.66
C ILE A 77 -11.06 -4.50 10.22
N SER A 78 -10.28 -4.05 11.20
CA SER A 78 -10.49 -2.74 11.83
C SER A 78 -10.15 -1.58 10.90
N LYS A 79 -9.05 -1.71 10.14
CA LYS A 79 -8.62 -0.76 9.11
C LYS A 79 -7.90 -1.49 7.97
N CYS A 80 -8.05 -0.95 6.77
CA CYS A 80 -7.28 -1.34 5.61
C CYS A 80 -6.54 -0.11 5.07
N TYR A 81 -5.24 -0.24 4.85
CA TYR A 81 -4.38 0.75 4.21
C TYR A 81 -3.91 0.20 2.87
N ILE A 82 -3.96 1.04 1.85
CA ILE A 82 -3.50 0.72 0.51
C ILE A 82 -2.41 1.71 0.09
N THR A 83 -1.31 1.20 -0.46
CA THR A 83 -0.17 1.97 -0.97
C THR A 83 0.15 1.55 -2.40
N GLY A 84 1.04 2.30 -3.06
CA GLY A 84 1.39 2.05 -4.46
C GLY A 84 0.17 2.15 -5.36
N VAL A 85 -0.56 3.27 -5.29
CA VAL A 85 -1.72 3.55 -6.12
C VAL A 85 -1.37 4.67 -7.09
N LEU A 86 -1.17 4.33 -8.36
CA LEU A 86 -0.97 5.31 -9.42
C LEU A 86 -2.21 6.19 -9.61
N PRO A 87 -2.04 7.48 -9.94
CA PRO A 87 -3.15 8.40 -10.18
C PRO A 87 -4.18 7.90 -11.20
N GLN A 88 -3.74 7.14 -12.21
CA GLN A 88 -4.60 6.57 -13.24
C GLN A 88 -5.39 5.35 -12.73
N SER A 89 -4.80 4.55 -11.85
CA SER A 89 -5.43 3.36 -11.22
C SER A 89 -6.55 3.73 -10.25
N LEU A 90 -6.59 4.99 -9.79
CA LEU A 90 -7.70 5.54 -9.01
C LEU A 90 -9.00 5.70 -9.82
N VAL A 91 -8.93 5.80 -11.15
CA VAL A 91 -10.08 6.11 -12.01
C VAL A 91 -10.78 4.83 -12.48
N ASP A 92 -10.03 3.81 -12.89
CA ASP A 92 -10.57 2.58 -13.51
C ASP A 92 -11.08 1.54 -12.51
N ASN A 93 -10.59 1.54 -11.26
CA ASN A 93 -10.92 0.51 -10.25
C ASN A 93 -11.92 0.97 -9.18
N THR A 94 -12.62 2.08 -9.41
CA THR A 94 -13.56 2.69 -8.45
C THR A 94 -14.76 1.83 -8.07
N SER A 95 -15.04 0.69 -8.69
CA SER A 95 -16.10 -0.22 -8.19
C SER A 95 -15.59 -1.21 -7.12
N GLY A 96 -14.31 -1.56 -7.14
CA GLY A 96 -13.71 -2.61 -6.30
C GLY A 96 -13.46 -2.19 -4.86
N PHE A 97 -13.19 -0.91 -4.59
CA PHE A 97 -12.86 -0.35 -3.26
C PHE A 97 -13.30 1.12 -3.03
N ASN A 98 -14.51 1.48 -3.48
CA ASN A 98 -15.15 2.81 -3.33
C ASN A 98 -15.34 3.36 -1.90
N VAL A 99 -14.93 2.63 -0.86
CA VAL A 99 -15.01 3.07 0.54
C VAL A 99 -13.69 3.67 1.03
N ALA A 100 -12.65 3.66 0.21
CA ALA A 100 -11.34 4.22 0.57
C ALA A 100 -11.38 5.75 0.62
N GLN A 101 -10.79 6.29 1.67
CA GLN A 101 -10.47 7.69 1.78
C GLN A 101 -9.03 7.90 1.33
N TYR A 102 -8.81 8.87 0.45
CA TYR A 102 -7.47 9.24 0.01
C TYR A 102 -6.80 10.13 1.07
N VAL A 103 -5.73 9.61 1.67
CA VAL A 103 -5.02 10.23 2.80
C VAL A 103 -3.51 10.38 2.56
N SER A 104 -3.05 10.16 1.33
CA SER A 104 -1.61 10.19 0.98
C SER A 104 -0.93 11.54 1.25
N TRP A 105 -1.70 12.62 1.38
CA TRP A 105 -1.18 13.95 1.72
C TRP A 105 -1.25 14.28 3.21
N GLU A 106 -1.78 13.40 4.05
CA GLU A 106 -1.82 13.62 5.49
C GLU A 106 -0.40 13.47 6.07
N SER A 107 0.17 14.56 6.58
CA SER A 107 1.54 14.59 7.11
C SER A 107 1.79 13.56 8.22
N LYS A 108 0.76 13.25 9.02
CA LYS A 108 0.81 12.22 10.07
C LYS A 108 0.98 10.79 9.53
N LEU A 109 0.62 10.55 8.28
CA LEU A 109 0.67 9.23 7.63
C LEU A 109 1.79 9.12 6.60
N ALA A 110 2.39 10.23 6.19
CA ALA A 110 3.44 10.24 5.17
C ALA A 110 4.69 9.43 5.54
N GLY A 111 5.03 9.36 6.83
CA GLY A 111 6.14 8.52 7.33
C GLY A 111 5.79 7.04 7.50
N PHE A 112 4.53 6.64 7.31
CA PHE A 112 4.09 5.26 7.53
C PHE A 112 4.56 4.32 6.41
N CYS A 113 4.65 4.83 5.18
CA CYS A 113 4.97 4.04 3.98
C CYS A 113 5.98 4.76 3.05
N GLY A 114 6.70 5.77 3.54
CA GLY A 114 7.57 6.62 2.73
C GLY A 114 8.74 7.20 3.51
N LEU A 115 9.70 7.77 2.78
CA LEU A 115 10.86 8.46 3.36
C LEU A 115 10.53 9.95 3.53
N THR A 116 10.93 10.51 4.67
CA THR A 116 10.88 11.97 4.86
C THR A 116 11.99 12.66 4.07
N GLU A 117 11.90 13.99 3.93
CA GLU A 117 13.01 14.75 3.38
C GLU A 117 14.30 14.55 4.21
N ALA A 118 14.16 14.46 5.53
CA ALA A 118 15.28 14.26 6.44
C ALA A 118 15.94 12.90 6.21
N ASP A 119 15.16 11.84 6.00
CA ASP A 119 15.68 10.50 5.70
C ASP A 119 16.48 10.50 4.40
N VAL A 120 15.94 11.11 3.34
CA VAL A 120 16.62 11.22 2.04
C VAL A 120 17.87 12.08 2.17
N ALA A 121 17.80 13.22 2.86
CA ALA A 121 18.94 14.09 3.09
C ALA A 121 20.06 13.38 3.88
N ALA A 122 19.70 12.58 4.89
CA ALA A 122 20.64 11.81 5.69
C ALA A 122 21.38 10.76 4.84
N VAL A 123 20.65 10.02 3.99
CA VAL A 123 21.27 9.05 3.07
C VAL A 123 22.18 9.74 2.06
N LEU A 124 21.75 10.86 1.47
CA LEU A 124 22.55 11.59 0.50
C LEU A 124 23.81 12.23 1.13
N ALA A 125 23.77 12.54 2.43
CA ALA A 125 24.91 13.08 3.16
C ALA A 125 26.02 12.03 3.42
N LEU A 126 25.73 10.73 3.27
CA LEU A 126 26.73 9.68 3.39
C LEU A 126 27.80 9.85 2.30
N GLU A 127 29.08 9.85 2.71
CA GLU A 127 30.21 10.03 1.80
C GLU A 127 30.23 8.97 0.69
N LYS A 128 29.86 7.73 1.01
CA LYS A 128 29.75 6.63 0.04
C LYS A 128 28.69 6.86 -1.04
N VAL A 129 27.72 7.73 -0.80
CA VAL A 129 26.61 8.01 -1.73
C VAL A 129 26.93 9.19 -2.63
N CYS A 130 27.22 10.36 -2.04
CA CYS A 130 27.45 11.58 -2.83
C CYS A 130 28.91 12.05 -2.85
N GLY A 131 29.76 11.62 -1.92
CA GLY A 131 31.15 12.05 -1.79
C GLY A 131 31.36 13.54 -1.43
N SER A 132 30.30 14.35 -1.38
CA SER A 132 30.33 15.72 -0.88
C SER A 132 28.93 16.28 -0.58
N THR A 133 28.88 17.24 0.35
CA THR A 133 27.63 17.94 0.71
C THR A 133 27.03 18.73 -0.46
N VAL A 134 27.86 19.24 -1.37
CA VAL A 134 27.39 19.97 -2.57
C VAL A 134 26.62 19.06 -3.50
N LYS A 135 27.12 17.84 -3.75
CA LYS A 135 26.42 16.84 -4.56
C LYS A 135 25.14 16.36 -3.87
N ALA A 136 25.17 16.15 -2.55
CA ALA A 136 23.99 15.78 -1.77
C ALA A 136 22.84 16.80 -1.94
N LYS A 137 23.14 18.10 -1.76
CA LYS A 137 22.14 19.17 -1.96
C LYS A 137 21.60 19.23 -3.39
N LYS A 138 22.47 19.04 -4.40
CA LYS A 138 22.06 19.00 -5.80
C LYS A 138 21.11 17.83 -6.07
N HIS A 139 21.43 16.63 -5.61
CA HIS A 139 20.58 15.44 -5.80
C HIS A 139 19.25 15.58 -5.06
N LEU A 140 19.25 16.10 -3.83
CA LEU A 140 18.01 16.37 -3.10
C LEU A 140 17.10 17.34 -3.88
N LYS A 141 17.67 18.40 -4.47
CA LYS A 141 16.89 19.32 -5.31
C LYS A 141 16.30 18.62 -6.54
N ILE A 142 17.10 17.83 -7.26
CA ILE A 142 16.60 17.06 -8.42
C ILE A 142 15.46 16.14 -7.99
N MET A 143 15.62 15.45 -6.85
CA MET A 143 14.60 14.54 -6.34
C MET A 143 13.31 15.29 -6.00
N LYS A 144 13.40 16.48 -5.40
CA LYS A 144 12.23 17.33 -5.18
C LYS A 144 11.58 17.79 -6.49
N ASP A 145 12.37 18.25 -7.45
CA ASP A 145 11.82 18.77 -8.71
C ASP A 145 11.06 17.70 -9.51
N HIS A 146 11.43 16.40 -9.38
CA HIS A 146 10.87 15.31 -10.17
C HIS A 146 9.93 14.36 -9.41
N TYR A 147 10.12 14.19 -8.10
CA TYR A 147 9.41 13.17 -7.30
C TYR A 147 8.51 13.78 -6.22
N ASN A 148 8.34 15.11 -6.15
CA ASN A 148 7.48 15.79 -5.17
C ASN A 148 5.97 15.70 -5.49
N GLY A 149 5.56 14.47 -5.85
CA GLY A 149 4.20 13.91 -5.83
C GLY A 149 4.16 12.53 -5.15
N PHE A 150 5.27 12.10 -4.53
CA PHE A 150 5.39 11.09 -3.47
C PHE A 150 5.96 11.80 -2.22
N ASN A 151 5.19 12.78 -1.77
CA ASN A 151 5.54 13.91 -0.91
C ASN A 151 6.66 13.66 0.13
N PHE A 152 7.78 14.37 0.00
CA PHE A 152 8.73 14.51 1.09
C PHE A 152 8.13 15.47 2.13
N VAL A 153 7.74 14.97 3.30
CA VAL A 153 7.22 15.86 4.35
C VAL A 153 8.36 16.70 4.95
N PRO A 154 8.21 18.04 4.99
CA PRO A 154 9.17 18.89 5.68
C PRO A 154 9.13 18.64 7.19
N GLY A 155 10.29 18.36 7.80
CA GLY A 155 10.46 18.41 9.26
C GLY A 155 9.83 17.25 10.05
N GLY A 156 10.05 16.00 9.62
CA GLY A 156 9.84 14.82 10.47
C GLY A 156 10.84 14.74 11.61
#